data_AF-A0A4R1M7U3-F1
#
_entry.id   AF-A0A4R1M7U3-F1
#
_cell.length_a   1.000
_cell.length_b   1.000
_cell.length_c   1.000
_cell.angle_alpha   90.00
_cell.angle_beta   90.00
_cell.angle_gamma   90.00
#
_symmetry.space_group_name_H-M   'P 1'
#
loop_
_entity.id
_entity.type
_entity.pdbx_description
1 polymer ?
#
loop_
_entity_poly.entity_id
_entity_poly.type
_entity_poly.pdbx_seq_one_letter_code
_entity_poly.pdbx_strand_id
1 'polypeptide(L)' 'MEWMDARPVVPGYYWVRFTDDRTPKQTIAEVAEVPGNGSQQLVVILLGDDEILELDDSFFDRALFAGPMEPPPME' A
#
# COMPACT_ATOMS: atom_id res chain seq x y z
N MET A 1 -1.45 13.07 10.32
CA MET A 1 -0.99 12.18 9.24
C MET A 1 -1.21 12.90 7.93
N GLU A 2 -0.19 12.98 7.08
CA GLU A 2 -0.22 13.71 5.80
C GLU A 2 -0.27 12.72 4.65
N TRP A 3 -1.00 13.05 3.59
CA TRP A 3 -1.02 12.27 2.35
C TRP A 3 0.19 12.63 1.52
N MET A 4 0.91 11.62 1.04
CA MET A 4 2.09 11.77 0.21
C MET A 4 1.83 11.21 -1.18
N ASP A 5 2.21 11.98 -2.19
CA ASP A 5 2.32 11.54 -3.58
C ASP A 5 3.70 10.88 -3.80
N ALA A 6 3.98 9.89 -2.95
CA ALA A 6 5.20 9.11 -2.95
C ALA A 6 4.89 7.71 -2.41
N ARG A 7 5.48 6.70 -3.05
CA ARG A 7 5.34 5.31 -2.63
C ARG A 7 6.08 5.11 -1.29
N PRO A 8 5.53 4.31 -0.36
CA PRO A 8 6.21 3.95 0.87
C PRO A 8 7.57 3.31 0.63
N VAL A 9 8.52 3.56 1.52
CA VAL A 9 9.87 2.94 1.48
C VAL A 9 10.15 2.07 2.70
N VAL A 10 9.20 2.00 3.64
CA VAL A 10 9.29 1.17 4.83
C VAL A 10 8.03 0.30 4.96
N PRO A 11 8.16 -0.95 5.44
CA PRO A 11 7.02 -1.81 5.69
C PRO A 11 6.07 -1.24 6.76
N GLY A 12 4.79 -1.61 6.68
CA GLY A 12 3.76 -1.21 7.63
C GLY A 12 2.38 -1.05 6.98
N TYR A 13 1.40 -0.64 7.80
CA TYR A 13 0.06 -0.33 7.30
C TYR A 13 -0.02 1.12 6.84
N TYR A 14 -0.71 1.36 5.74
CA TYR A 14 -0.90 2.68 5.15
C TYR A 14 -2.36 2.85 4.74
N TRP A 15 -2.89 4.06 4.87
CA TRP A 15 -4.03 4.45 4.07
C TRP A 15 -3.57 4.65 2.64
N VAL A 16 -4.33 4.11 1.67
CA VAL A 16 -4.12 4.35 0.25
C VAL A 16 -5.38 4.97 -0.35
N ARG A 17 -5.20 6.05 -1.12
CA ARG A 17 -6.28 6.75 -1.81
C ARG A 17 -5.97 6.82 -3.30
N PHE A 18 -6.83 6.24 -4.11
CA PHE A 18 -6.75 6.32 -5.56
C PHE A 18 -7.37 7.63 -6.04
N THR A 19 -6.66 8.35 -6.88
CA THR A 19 -7.12 9.64 -7.45
C THR A 19 -7.84 9.49 -8.79
N ASP A 20 -7.89 8.28 -9.32
CA ASP A 20 -8.69 7.92 -10.50
C ASP A 20 -10.07 7.36 -10.10
N ASP A 21 -10.83 6.87 -11.09
CA ASP A 21 -12.19 6.38 -10.90
C ASP A 21 -12.30 4.91 -10.43
N ARG A 22 -11.28 4.40 -9.73
CA ARG A 22 -11.31 3.06 -9.13
C ARG A 22 -12.24 2.97 -7.93
N THR A 23 -12.81 1.78 -7.71
CA THR A 23 -13.63 1.46 -6.54
C THR A 23 -12.99 0.27 -5.80
N PRO A 24 -12.67 0.39 -4.50
CA PRO A 24 -12.89 1.56 -3.63
C PRO A 24 -11.92 2.71 -3.93
N LYS A 25 -12.36 3.97 -3.73
CA LYS A 25 -11.51 5.17 -3.90
C LYS A 25 -10.45 5.32 -2.81
N GLN A 26 -10.62 4.63 -1.69
CA GLN A 26 -9.69 4.60 -0.57
C GLN A 26 -9.80 3.26 0.14
N THR A 27 -8.68 2.68 0.53
CA THR A 27 -8.60 1.46 1.36
C THR A 27 -7.37 1.51 2.27
N ILE A 28 -7.16 0.46 3.06
CA ILE A 28 -5.93 0.22 3.83
C ILE A 28 -5.04 -0.71 3.01
N ALA A 29 -3.75 -0.44 3.00
CA ALA A 29 -2.71 -1.22 2.36
C ALA A 29 -1.74 -1.72 3.43
N GLU A 30 -1.37 -3.00 3.39
CA GLU A 30 -0.19 -3.53 4.08
C GLU A 30 0.98 -3.53 3.11
N VAL A 31 2.05 -2.81 3.46
CA VAL A 31 3.32 -2.83 2.73
C VAL A 31 4.27 -3.79 3.43
N ALA A 32 4.72 -4.83 2.74
CA ALA A 32 5.56 -5.89 3.29
C ALA A 32 6.81 -6.14 2.44
N GLU A 33 7.90 -6.60 3.07
CA GLU A 33 9.09 -7.06 2.35
C GLU A 33 8.89 -8.47 1.81
N VAL A 34 9.37 -8.73 0.60
CA VAL A 34 9.40 -10.09 0.04
C VAL A 34 10.60 -10.86 0.62
N PRO A 35 10.39 -11.91 1.44
CA PRO A 35 11.49 -12.68 1.98
C PRO A 35 12.23 -13.43 0.88
N GLY A 36 13.58 -13.36 0.90
CA GLY A 36 14.45 -14.23 0.10
C GLY A 36 14.90 -13.70 -1.27
N ASN A 37 14.50 -12.50 -1.69
CA ASN A 37 14.85 -12.00 -3.04
C ASN A 37 16.20 -11.25 -3.14
N GLY A 38 16.98 -11.17 -2.06
CA GLY A 38 18.29 -10.47 -2.00
C GLY A 38 18.24 -8.95 -2.27
N SER A 39 17.07 -8.44 -2.65
CA SER A 39 16.73 -7.07 -2.99
C SER A 39 15.57 -6.66 -2.07
N GLN A 40 15.59 -5.43 -1.56
CA GLN A 40 14.54 -4.92 -0.69
C GLN A 40 13.28 -4.58 -1.51
N GLN A 41 12.63 -5.63 -2.03
CA GLN A 41 11.40 -5.51 -2.79
C GLN A 41 10.22 -5.43 -1.83
N LEU A 42 9.38 -4.42 -2.04
CA LEU A 42 8.16 -4.19 -1.28
C LEU A 42 6.95 -4.58 -2.11
N VAL A 43 6.00 -5.25 -1.46
CA VAL A 43 4.68 -5.58 -2.02
C VAL A 43 3.59 -4.88 -1.22
N VAL A 44 2.44 -4.69 -1.87
CA VAL A 44 1.24 -4.10 -1.31
C VAL A 44 0.12 -5.12 -1.30
N ILE A 45 -0.51 -5.29 -0.14
CA ILE A 45 -1.71 -6.10 0.05
C ILE A 45 -2.84 -5.14 0.39
N LEU A 46 -3.84 -5.01 -0.49
CA LEU A 46 -4.98 -4.13 -0.24
C LEU A 46 -5.99 -4.85 0.64
N LEU A 47 -6.31 -4.30 1.80
CA LEU A 47 -7.32 -4.89 2.67
C LEU A 47 -8.69 -4.85 1.97
N GLY A 48 -9.31 -6.03 1.84
CA GLY A 48 -10.54 -6.24 1.08
C GLY A 48 -10.33 -6.75 -0.35
N ASP A 49 -9.07 -6.92 -0.77
CA ASP A 49 -8.66 -7.55 -2.03
C ASP A 49 -7.72 -8.72 -1.72
N ASP A 50 -7.76 -9.79 -2.51
CA ASP A 50 -6.90 -10.97 -2.34
C ASP A 50 -5.61 -10.91 -3.17
N GLU A 51 -5.42 -9.84 -3.95
CA GLU A 51 -4.25 -9.67 -4.79
C GLU A 51 -3.04 -9.06 -4.04
N ILE A 52 -1.86 -9.63 -4.29
CA ILE A 52 -0.57 -9.08 -3.83
C ILE A 52 0.09 -8.39 -5.03
N LEU A 53 0.29 -7.08 -4.90
CA LEU A 53 0.84 -6.25 -5.96
C LEU A 53 2.27 -5.83 -5.63
N GLU A 54 3.13 -5.70 -6.64
CA GLU A 54 4.43 -5.05 -6.47
C GLU A 54 4.20 -3.58 -6.16
N LEU A 55 4.90 -3.02 -5.15
CA LEU A 55 4.73 -1.60 -4.82
C LEU A 55 5.14 -0.70 -5.98
N ASP A 56 6.03 -1.19 -6.87
CA ASP A 56 6.44 -0.42 -8.03
C ASP A 56 5.48 -0.46 -9.23
N ASP A 57 4.41 -1.27 -9.15
CA ASP A 57 3.44 -1.43 -10.21
C ASP A 57 2.75 -0.09 -10.57
N SER A 58 2.50 0.09 -11.88
CA SER A 58 1.79 1.25 -12.44
C SER A 58 0.40 1.47 -11.84
N PHE A 59 -0.20 0.43 -11.25
CA PHE A 59 -1.41 0.51 -10.45
C PHE A 59 -1.30 1.64 -9.40
N PHE A 60 -0.14 1.85 -8.77
CA PHE A 60 0.04 2.86 -7.73
C PHE A 60 0.48 4.25 -8.25
N ASP A 61 0.60 4.46 -9.56
CA ASP A 61 1.05 5.75 -10.13
C ASP A 61 0.13 6.94 -9.82
N ARG A 62 -1.13 6.66 -9.45
CA ARG A 62 -2.14 7.67 -9.10
C ARG A 62 -2.67 7.48 -7.68
N ALA A 63 -1.88 6.82 -6.83
CA ALA A 63 -2.23 6.56 -5.44
C ALA A 63 -1.49 7.50 -4.50
N LEU A 64 -2.22 8.04 -3.53
CA LEU A 64 -1.64 8.76 -2.39
C LEU A 64 -1.58 7.83 -1.20
N PHE A 65 -0.47 7.89 -0.46
CA PHE A 65 -0.25 7.07 0.73
C PHE A 65 -0.18 7.94 1.98
N ALA A 66 -0.67 7.42 3.10
CA ALA A 66 -0.57 8.07 4.40
C ALA A 66 -0.28 7.03 5.49
N GLY A 67 0.86 7.16 6.17
CA GLY A 67 1.34 6.14 7.11
C GLY A 67 2.82 6.29 7.46
N PRO A 68 3.41 5.29 8.16
CA PRO A 68 2.75 4.08 8.63
C PRO A 68 1.72 4.34 9.74
N MET A 69 0.70 3.49 9.85
CA MET A 69 -0.30 3.48 10.93
C MET A 69 -0.23 2.19 11.74
N GLU A 70 -0.88 2.20 12.91
CA GLU A 70 -1.11 0.98 13.68
C GLU A 70 -1.95 -0.01 12.86
N PRO A 71 -1.71 -1.33 13.02
CA PRO A 71 -2.50 -2.34 12.34
C PRO A 71 -3.99 -2.13 12.65
N PRO A 72 -4.87 -2.20 11.63
CA PRO A 72 -6.30 -2.17 11.88
C PRO A 72 -6.68 -3.34 12.79
N PRO A 73 -7.67 -3.17 13.69
CA PRO A 73 -8.15 -4.28 14.49
C PRO A 73 -8.64 -5.39 13.55
N MET A 74 -8.05 -6.58 13.64
CA MET A 74 -8.59 -7.77 13.00
C MET A 74 -9.86 -8.15 13.76
N GLU A 75 -11.02 -7.94 13.16
CA GLU A 75 -12.30 -8.48 13.65
C GLU A 75 -12.40 -9.99 13.41
#